data_AF-A0A9D4SNK8-F1
#
_entry.id   AF-A0A9D4SNK8-F1
#
_cell.length_a   1.000
_cell.length_b   1.000
_cell.length_c   1.000
_cell.angle_alpha   90.00
_cell.angle_beta   90.00
_cell.angle_gamma   90.00
#
_symmetry.space_group_name_H-M   'P 1'
#
loop_
_entity.id
_entity.type
_entity.pdbx_description
1 polymer ?
#
loop_
_entity_poly.entity_id
_entity_poly.type
_entity_poly.pdbx_seq_one_letter_code
_entity_poly.pdbx_strand_id
1 'polypeptide(L)'
;MYVTKAHGSKDDTLTEPFEEEIKSSFCIRQRLIPPDVRRIFGCLEPSPTHGMRVCKILRAEWQYQARVFRESLYLKLHSTYRPTTATQQFRFFSSMANRTTEFVWQHTLPHLRAMIPRRPATSGNSIHTYGDVVLPEFARDVLGMGPKFAVPPRSSAPELVTYVRQVSRLANDAEADRCVSEGLDV
;
A
#
# COMPACT_ATOMS: atom_id res chain seq x y z
N MET A 1 -5.59 -6.80 53.45
CA MET A 1 -5.35 -5.81 52.38
C MET A 1 -4.90 -6.59 51.15
N TYR A 2 -5.84 -6.98 50.29
CA TYR A 2 -5.56 -7.78 49.09
C TYR A 2 -5.46 -6.84 47.90
N VAL A 3 -4.29 -6.80 47.27
CA VAL A 3 -4.04 -6.06 46.04
C VAL A 3 -4.53 -6.93 44.88
N THR A 4 -5.74 -6.66 44.39
CA THR A 4 -6.23 -7.22 43.13
C THR A 4 -5.53 -6.51 41.98
N LYS A 5 -4.59 -7.20 41.31
CA LYS A 5 -4.07 -6.80 40.01
C LYS A 5 -5.17 -6.96 38.97
N ALA A 6 -5.76 -5.84 38.54
CA ALA A 6 -6.59 -5.81 37.34
C ALA A 6 -5.70 -6.12 36.13
N HIS A 7 -5.77 -7.35 35.61
CA HIS A 7 -5.37 -7.62 34.23
C HIS A 7 -6.38 -6.94 33.32
N GLY A 8 -6.03 -5.74 32.87
CA GLY A 8 -6.70 -5.10 31.74
C GLY A 8 -6.55 -5.99 30.53
N SER A 9 -7.55 -6.85 30.29
CA SER A 9 -7.80 -7.46 29.00
C SER A 9 -7.94 -6.32 28.00
N LYS A 10 -6.90 -6.06 27.21
CA LYS A 10 -6.99 -5.17 26.07
C LYS A 10 -7.98 -5.82 25.10
N ASP A 11 -9.16 -5.23 24.98
CA ASP A 11 -10.11 -5.51 23.90
C ASP A 11 -9.51 -5.04 22.56
N ASP A 12 -8.45 -5.71 22.10
CA ASP A 12 -7.84 -5.51 20.78
C ASP A 12 -8.60 -6.30 19.67
N THR A 13 -9.70 -6.97 20.02
CA THR A 13 -10.44 -7.88 19.13
C THR A 13 -11.24 -7.18 18.03
N LEU A 14 -11.49 -5.87 18.15
CA LEU A 14 -12.32 -5.13 17.18
C LEU A 14 -11.54 -4.62 15.96
N THR A 15 -10.20 -4.56 16.02
CA THR A 15 -9.35 -4.03 14.92
C THR A 15 -8.85 -5.11 13.96
N GLU A 16 -8.84 -6.38 14.38
CA GLU A 16 -8.30 -7.49 13.59
C GLU A 16 -8.85 -7.63 12.16
N PRO A 17 -10.16 -7.51 11.88
CA PRO A 17 -10.67 -7.78 10.52
C PRO A 17 -10.22 -6.75 9.48
N PHE A 18 -10.02 -5.48 9.88
CA PHE A 18 -9.55 -4.43 8.97
C PHE A 18 -8.06 -4.56 8.66
N GLU A 19 -7.28 -4.97 9.65
CA GLU A 19 -5.86 -5.22 9.46
C GLU A 19 -5.61 -6.34 8.43
N GLU A 20 -6.40 -7.41 8.45
CA GLU A 20 -6.21 -8.54 7.54
C GLU A 20 -6.49 -8.18 6.07
N GLU A 21 -7.50 -7.37 5.78
CA GLU A 21 -7.76 -6.87 4.42
C GLU A 21 -6.57 -6.03 3.90
N ILE A 22 -6.06 -5.15 4.76
CA ILE A 22 -4.92 -4.27 4.51
C ILE A 22 -3.67 -5.09 4.21
N LYS A 23 -3.37 -6.07 5.07
CA LYS A 23 -2.22 -6.98 4.92
C LYS A 23 -2.34 -7.77 3.62
N SER A 24 -3.50 -8.36 3.33
CA SER A 24 -3.72 -9.14 2.09
C SER A 24 -3.55 -8.27 0.84
N SER A 25 -4.15 -7.08 0.80
CA SER A 25 -4.04 -6.16 -0.34
C SER A 25 -2.60 -5.70 -0.59
N PHE A 26 -1.83 -5.48 0.48
CA PHE A 26 -0.40 -5.17 0.38
C PHE A 26 0.40 -6.38 -0.14
N CYS A 27 0.23 -7.55 0.48
CA CYS A 27 0.92 -8.78 0.13
C CYS A 27 0.65 -9.18 -1.33
N ILE A 28 -0.58 -9.03 -1.82
CA ILE A 28 -0.92 -9.30 -3.23
C ILE A 28 -0.10 -8.43 -4.18
N ARG A 29 0.03 -7.13 -3.89
CA ARG A 29 0.81 -6.20 -4.74
C ARG A 29 2.29 -6.54 -4.75
N GLN A 30 2.83 -6.98 -3.62
CA GLN A 30 4.23 -7.36 -3.46
C GLN A 30 4.53 -8.81 -3.84
N ARG A 31 3.52 -9.59 -4.27
CA ARG A 31 3.60 -11.04 -4.52
C ARG A 31 4.14 -11.82 -3.31
N LEU A 32 3.75 -11.39 -2.12
CA LEU A 32 4.05 -12.06 -0.85
C LEU A 32 2.83 -12.87 -0.39
N ILE A 33 3.08 -13.99 0.26
CA ILE A 33 2.02 -14.79 0.90
C ILE A 33 2.06 -14.48 2.40
N PRO A 34 1.00 -13.88 2.99
CA PRO A 34 0.94 -13.59 4.42
C PRO A 34 1.12 -14.87 5.27
N PRO A 35 1.74 -14.78 6.47
CA PRO A 35 1.87 -15.92 7.38
C PRO A 35 0.53 -16.59 7.70
N ASP A 36 -0.53 -15.82 7.89
CA ASP A 36 -1.86 -16.35 8.20
C ASP A 36 -2.45 -17.15 7.05
N VAL A 37 -2.19 -16.75 5.80
CA VAL A 37 -2.56 -17.54 4.63
C VAL A 37 -1.76 -18.84 4.58
N ARG A 38 -0.47 -18.84 4.96
CA ARG A 38 0.32 -20.08 5.06
C ARG A 38 -0.23 -21.01 6.14
N ARG A 39 -0.67 -20.47 7.28
CA ARG A 39 -1.27 -21.26 8.38
C ARG A 39 -2.53 -22.02 7.93
N ILE A 40 -3.31 -21.49 6.99
CA ILE A 40 -4.49 -22.19 6.42
C ILE A 40 -4.10 -23.52 5.76
N PHE A 41 -2.89 -23.62 5.20
CA PHE A 41 -2.38 -24.84 4.58
C PHE A 41 -1.71 -25.81 5.56
N GLY A 42 -1.67 -25.46 6.86
CA GLY A 42 -1.08 -26.28 7.90
C GLY A 42 0.42 -26.52 7.66
N CYS A 43 0.80 -27.79 7.52
CA CYS A 43 2.19 -28.20 7.30
C CYS A 43 2.62 -28.13 5.82
N LEU A 44 1.70 -27.87 4.89
CA LEU A 44 2.00 -27.82 3.46
C LEU A 44 2.31 -26.39 3.05
N GLU A 45 3.46 -26.16 2.40
CA GLU A 45 3.77 -24.85 1.84
C GLU A 45 3.05 -24.67 0.49
N PRO A 46 2.14 -23.70 0.35
CA PRO A 46 1.45 -23.50 -0.91
C PRO A 46 2.43 -22.99 -1.96
N SER A 47 2.27 -23.45 -3.21
CA SER A 47 3.01 -22.85 -4.32
C SER A 47 2.72 -21.34 -4.40
N PRO A 48 3.67 -20.51 -4.87
CA PRO A 48 3.48 -19.06 -4.97
C PRO A 48 2.18 -18.70 -5.70
N THR A 49 1.89 -19.36 -6.83
CA THR A 49 0.67 -19.15 -7.61
C THR A 49 -0.60 -19.49 -6.83
N HIS A 50 -0.59 -20.60 -6.08
CA HIS A 50 -1.75 -21.04 -5.31
C HIS A 50 -2.00 -20.13 -4.10
N GLY A 51 -0.96 -19.80 -3.33
CA GLY A 51 -1.08 -18.86 -2.20
C GLY A 51 -1.57 -17.49 -2.63
N MET A 52 -1.10 -16.99 -3.78
CA MET A 52 -1.59 -15.74 -4.37
C MET A 52 -3.07 -15.80 -4.78
N ARG A 53 -3.54 -16.95 -5.29
CA ARG A 53 -4.95 -17.16 -5.60
C ARG A 53 -5.80 -17.08 -4.33
N VAL A 54 -5.37 -17.73 -3.25
CA VAL A 54 -6.06 -17.67 -1.96
C VAL A 54 -6.09 -16.25 -1.40
N CYS A 55 -5.00 -15.50 -1.46
CA CYS A 55 -5.00 -14.10 -1.03
C CYS A 55 -6.06 -13.27 -1.78
N LYS A 56 -6.19 -13.46 -3.11
CA LYS A 56 -7.22 -12.79 -3.92
C LYS A 56 -8.64 -13.20 -3.54
N ILE A 57 -8.87 -14.48 -3.25
CA ILE A 57 -10.18 -14.98 -2.78
C ILE A 57 -10.52 -14.30 -1.46
N LEU A 58 -9.62 -14.35 -0.47
CA LEU A 58 -9.85 -13.73 0.83
C LEU A 58 -10.11 -12.22 0.70
N ARG A 59 -9.35 -11.52 -0.17
CA ARG A 59 -9.62 -10.10 -0.50
C ARG A 59 -11.04 -9.88 -1.01
N ALA A 60 -11.52 -10.72 -1.92
CA ALA A 60 -12.87 -10.62 -2.43
C ALA A 60 -13.91 -10.87 -1.31
N GLU A 61 -13.67 -11.83 -0.43
CA GLU A 61 -14.54 -12.13 0.71
C GLU A 61 -14.60 -10.98 1.72
N TRP A 62 -13.47 -10.36 2.07
CA TRP A 62 -13.46 -9.18 2.95
C TRP A 62 -14.24 -8.01 2.35
N GLN A 63 -14.07 -7.76 1.05
CA GLN A 63 -14.85 -6.73 0.35
C GLN A 63 -16.36 -7.04 0.31
N TYR A 64 -16.72 -8.31 0.17
CA TYR A 64 -18.10 -8.75 0.27
C TYR A 64 -18.66 -8.52 1.67
N GLN A 65 -17.96 -8.95 2.72
CA GLN A 65 -18.37 -8.74 4.11
C GLN A 65 -18.54 -7.25 4.42
N ALA A 66 -17.57 -6.41 4.05
CA ALA A 66 -17.65 -4.96 4.25
C ALA A 66 -18.90 -4.35 3.59
N ARG A 67 -19.27 -4.83 2.39
CA ARG A 67 -20.50 -4.42 1.69
C ARG A 67 -21.74 -4.85 2.46
N VAL A 68 -21.83 -6.12 2.85
CA VAL A 68 -22.98 -6.66 3.62
C VAL A 68 -23.16 -5.89 4.93
N PHE A 69 -22.09 -5.60 5.65
CA PHE A 69 -22.16 -4.78 6.87
C PHE A 69 -22.66 -3.36 6.59
N ARG A 70 -22.16 -2.72 5.52
CA ARG A 70 -22.60 -1.38 5.13
C ARG A 70 -24.07 -1.33 4.75
N GLU A 71 -24.55 -2.32 4.00
CA GLU A 71 -25.97 -2.47 3.63
C GLU A 71 -26.84 -2.73 4.86
N SER A 72 -26.41 -3.62 5.75
CA SER A 72 -27.12 -3.93 7.00
C SER A 72 -27.22 -2.68 7.89
N LEU A 73 -26.14 -1.90 8.01
CA LEU A 73 -26.13 -0.64 8.73
C LEU A 73 -27.10 0.37 8.11
N TYR A 74 -27.10 0.51 6.78
CA TYR A 74 -28.00 1.39 6.06
C TYR A 74 -29.47 1.03 6.35
N LEU A 75 -29.85 -0.24 6.18
CA LEU A 75 -31.20 -0.73 6.45
C LEU A 75 -31.59 -0.50 7.92
N LYS A 76 -30.70 -0.80 8.86
CA LYS A 76 -30.96 -0.61 10.28
C LYS A 76 -31.22 0.86 10.62
N LEU A 77 -30.39 1.78 10.14
CA LEU A 77 -30.57 3.21 10.39
C LEU A 77 -31.87 3.74 9.78
N HIS A 78 -32.21 3.33 8.55
CA HIS A 78 -33.46 3.72 7.89
C HIS A 78 -34.71 3.11 8.56
N SER A 79 -34.58 1.97 9.24
CA SER A 79 -35.67 1.40 10.05
C SER A 79 -35.90 2.12 11.39
N THR A 80 -34.88 2.80 11.92
CA THR A 80 -34.88 3.36 13.27
C THR A 80 -35.08 4.88 13.29
N TYR A 81 -34.58 5.60 12.28
CA TYR A 81 -34.60 7.06 12.24
C TYR A 81 -35.43 7.60 11.07
N ARG A 82 -35.84 8.87 11.15
CA ARG A 82 -36.41 9.58 10.00
C ARG A 82 -35.41 9.62 8.84
N PRO A 83 -35.84 9.62 7.56
CA PRO A 83 -34.95 9.49 6.41
C PRO A 83 -33.77 10.46 6.36
N THR A 84 -33.99 11.72 6.73
CA THR A 84 -32.94 12.76 6.78
C THR A 84 -31.89 12.45 7.85
N THR A 85 -32.32 12.13 9.07
CA THR A 85 -31.45 11.75 10.18
C THR A 85 -30.72 10.42 9.89
N ALA A 86 -31.40 9.42 9.34
CA ALA A 86 -30.80 8.14 8.95
C ALA A 86 -29.64 8.35 7.96
N THR A 87 -29.86 9.18 6.94
CA THR A 87 -28.82 9.52 5.94
C THR A 87 -27.63 10.23 6.57
N GLN A 88 -27.88 11.18 7.48
CA GLN A 88 -26.80 11.88 8.20
C GLN A 88 -25.98 10.93 9.07
N GLN A 89 -26.65 10.06 9.84
CA GLN A 89 -26.00 9.05 10.67
C GLN A 89 -25.18 8.07 9.82
N PHE A 90 -25.73 7.60 8.71
CA PHE A 90 -25.01 6.69 7.81
C PHE A 90 -23.73 7.33 7.25
N ARG A 91 -23.79 8.61 6.84
CA ARG A 91 -22.60 9.37 6.41
C ARG A 91 -21.58 9.52 7.52
N PHE A 92 -22.03 9.80 8.75
CA PHE A 92 -21.15 9.89 9.91
C PHE A 92 -20.42 8.58 10.16
N PHE A 93 -21.14 7.45 10.26
CA PHE A 93 -20.52 6.13 10.44
C PHE A 93 -19.59 5.75 9.29
N SER A 94 -19.97 6.06 8.05
CA SER A 94 -19.11 5.81 6.88
C SER A 94 -17.81 6.64 6.95
N SER A 95 -17.90 7.91 7.32
CA SER A 95 -16.71 8.76 7.52
C SER A 95 -15.85 8.26 8.66
N MET A 96 -16.44 7.79 9.75
CA MET A 96 -15.71 7.22 10.88
C MET A 96 -14.98 5.95 10.47
N ALA A 97 -15.66 5.03 9.78
CA ALA A 97 -15.05 3.81 9.25
C ALA A 97 -13.85 4.12 8.35
N ASN A 98 -13.97 5.06 7.40
CA ASN A 98 -12.87 5.47 6.54
C ASN A 98 -11.66 6.01 7.32
N ARG A 99 -11.90 6.86 8.34
CA ARG A 99 -10.82 7.39 9.19
C ARG A 99 -10.13 6.30 10.00
N THR A 100 -10.90 5.36 10.54
CA THR A 100 -10.36 4.21 11.26
C THR A 100 -9.54 3.32 10.33
N THR A 101 -10.03 3.02 9.12
CA THR A 101 -9.27 2.24 8.13
C THR A 101 -7.96 2.93 7.75
N GLU A 102 -7.98 4.24 7.53
CA GLU A 102 -6.75 5.01 7.23
C GLU A 102 -5.78 4.99 8.42
N PHE A 103 -6.28 5.18 9.64
CA PHE A 103 -5.47 5.09 10.85
C PHE A 103 -4.80 3.71 10.99
N VAL A 104 -5.57 2.63 10.82
CA VAL A 104 -5.05 1.26 10.83
C VAL A 104 -4.00 1.09 9.72
N TRP A 105 -4.27 1.56 8.50
CA TRP A 105 -3.32 1.50 7.40
C TRP A 105 -1.99 2.19 7.74
N GLN A 106 -2.03 3.41 8.27
CA GLN A 106 -0.84 4.15 8.67
C GLN A 106 -0.04 3.43 9.76
N HIS A 107 -0.72 2.76 10.68
CA HIS A 107 -0.08 2.02 11.76
C HIS A 107 0.49 0.67 11.29
N THR A 108 -0.19 -0.07 10.42
CA THR A 108 0.24 -1.40 9.96
C THR A 108 1.26 -1.33 8.82
N LEU A 109 1.24 -0.28 7.99
CA LEU A 109 2.09 -0.16 6.80
C LEU A 109 3.60 -0.24 7.08
N PRO A 110 4.17 0.39 8.12
CA PRO A 110 5.60 0.24 8.43
C PRO A 110 6.00 -1.21 8.69
N HIS A 111 5.19 -1.95 9.45
CA HIS A 111 5.41 -3.37 9.72
C HIS A 111 5.32 -4.20 8.45
N LEU A 112 4.34 -3.93 7.60
CA LEU A 112 4.20 -4.59 6.29
C LEU A 112 5.40 -4.35 5.38
N ARG A 113 5.90 -3.12 5.33
CA ARG A 113 7.12 -2.76 4.55
C ARG A 113 8.35 -3.49 5.05
N ALA A 114 8.47 -3.72 6.36
CA ALA A 114 9.57 -4.48 6.94
C ALA A 114 9.57 -5.96 6.52
N MET A 115 8.41 -6.52 6.14
CA MET A 115 8.32 -7.89 5.63
C MET A 115 8.76 -8.05 4.17
N ILE A 116 8.90 -6.96 3.42
CA ILE A 116 9.40 -7.05 2.04
C ILE A 116 10.85 -7.54 2.11
N PRO A 117 11.20 -8.69 1.51
CA PRO A 117 12.57 -9.15 1.49
C PRO A 117 13.43 -8.09 0.80
N ARG A 118 14.39 -7.52 1.55
CA ARG A 118 15.40 -6.63 0.97
C ARG A 118 16.17 -7.47 -0.03
N ARG A 119 15.94 -7.25 -1.32
CA ARG A 119 16.83 -7.81 -2.34
C ARG A 119 18.21 -7.24 -2.00
N PRO A 120 19.21 -8.08 -1.69
CA PRO A 120 20.56 -7.56 -1.60
C PRO A 120 20.81 -6.81 -2.90
N ALA A 121 21.35 -5.60 -2.81
CA ALA A 121 21.83 -4.92 -4.00
C ALA A 121 22.73 -5.95 -4.69
N THR A 122 22.29 -6.45 -5.85
CA THR A 122 23.08 -7.41 -6.60
C THR A 122 24.38 -6.67 -6.84
N SER A 123 25.45 -7.07 -6.13
CA SER A 123 26.79 -6.57 -6.37
C SER A 123 26.97 -6.61 -7.88
N GLY A 124 27.14 -5.42 -8.48
CA GLY A 124 26.74 -5.11 -9.85
C GLY A 124 26.87 -6.29 -10.81
N ASN A 125 25.78 -6.58 -11.53
CA ASN A 125 25.87 -7.43 -12.71
C ASN A 125 27.05 -6.92 -13.53
N SER A 126 28.03 -7.79 -13.77
CA SER A 126 29.11 -7.54 -14.73
C SER A 126 28.45 -6.99 -16.00
N ILE A 127 28.76 -5.75 -16.36
CA ILE A 127 28.24 -5.16 -17.60
C ILE A 127 28.81 -5.99 -18.73
N HIS A 128 27.99 -6.85 -19.29
CA HIS A 128 28.37 -7.67 -20.44
C HIS A 128 28.30 -6.78 -21.68
N THR A 129 29.47 -6.39 -22.18
CA THR A 129 29.62 -5.78 -23.51
C THR A 129 29.54 -6.87 -24.56
N TYR A 130 28.75 -6.65 -25.61
CA TYR A 130 28.79 -7.50 -26.79
C TYR A 130 30.02 -7.12 -27.65
N GLY A 131 30.96 -8.06 -27.81
CA GLY A 131 32.21 -7.88 -28.58
C GLY A 131 33.34 -7.17 -27.80
N ASP A 132 34.40 -6.79 -28.53
CA ASP A 132 35.61 -6.16 -27.97
C ASP A 132 35.48 -4.64 -27.77
N VAL A 133 34.29 -4.19 -27.35
CA VAL A 133 34.04 -2.77 -27.08
C VAL A 133 34.54 -2.43 -25.68
N VAL A 134 35.64 -1.67 -25.60
CA VAL A 134 36.14 -1.14 -24.34
C VAL A 134 35.28 0.07 -23.94
N LEU A 135 34.38 -0.13 -22.98
CA LEU A 135 33.63 0.98 -22.37
C LEU A 135 34.56 1.86 -21.52
N PRO A 136 34.50 3.19 -21.67
CA PRO A 136 35.11 4.13 -20.73
C PRO A 136 34.63 3.87 -19.29
N GLU A 137 35.52 4.09 -18.31
CA GLU A 137 35.26 3.82 -16.89
C GLU A 137 34.01 4.55 -16.38
N PHE A 138 33.84 5.84 -16.74
CA PHE A 138 32.65 6.62 -16.38
C PHE A 138 31.34 6.00 -16.89
N ALA A 139 31.36 5.38 -18.08
CA ALA A 139 30.18 4.74 -18.67
C ALA A 139 29.90 3.40 -17.98
N ARG A 140 30.95 2.68 -17.58
CA ARG A 140 30.85 1.45 -16.79
C ARG A 140 30.25 1.74 -15.41
N ASP A 141 30.67 2.82 -14.76
CA ASP A 141 30.13 3.21 -13.46
C ASP A 141 28.64 3.54 -13.55
N VAL A 142 28.24 4.36 -14.54
CA VAL A 142 26.83 4.73 -14.77
C VAL A 142 25.96 3.51 -15.11
N LEU A 143 26.44 2.65 -16.01
CA LEU A 143 25.71 1.43 -16.39
C LEU A 143 25.64 0.43 -15.22
N GLY A 144 26.63 0.43 -14.32
CA GLY A 144 26.70 -0.44 -13.15
C GLY A 144 25.68 -0.10 -12.07
N MET A 145 25.22 1.15 -12.05
CA MET A 145 24.09 1.57 -11.21
C MET A 145 22.76 0.96 -11.68
N GLY A 146 22.70 0.46 -12.92
CA GLY A 146 21.54 -0.21 -13.52
C GLY A 146 20.69 0.70 -14.41
N PRO A 147 19.71 0.13 -15.14
CA PRO A 147 18.98 0.83 -16.20
C PRO A 147 18.14 2.02 -15.70
N LYS A 148 17.80 2.05 -14.40
CA LYS A 148 17.08 3.17 -13.78
C LYS A 148 17.99 4.39 -13.52
N PHE A 149 19.30 4.22 -13.62
CA PHE A 149 20.32 5.22 -13.33
C PHE A 149 21.22 5.52 -14.54
N ALA A 150 20.90 4.96 -15.72
CA ALA A 150 21.59 5.23 -16.98
C ALA A 150 21.54 6.73 -17.36
N VAL A 151 20.58 7.46 -16.81
CA VAL A 151 20.57 8.92 -16.77
C VAL A 151 20.68 9.31 -15.28
N PRO A 152 21.84 9.80 -14.81
CA PRO A 152 21.88 10.40 -13.49
C PRO A 152 20.89 11.58 -13.49
N PRO A 153 19.95 11.69 -12.52
CA PRO A 153 19.33 12.97 -12.27
C PRO A 153 20.44 13.87 -11.74
N ARG A 154 21.17 14.52 -12.65
CA ARG A 154 22.14 15.57 -12.32
C ARG A 154 21.45 16.80 -11.73
N SER A 155 20.12 16.81 -11.76
CA SER A 155 19.33 17.91 -11.29
C SER A 155 19.06 17.81 -9.82
N SER A 156 19.53 18.83 -9.11
CA SER A 156 19.16 19.10 -7.73
C SER A 156 17.63 19.17 -7.59
N ALA A 157 17.08 18.93 -6.39
CA ALA A 157 15.64 19.06 -6.16
C ALA A 157 15.05 20.40 -6.65
N PRO A 158 15.72 21.55 -6.48
CA PRO A 158 15.29 22.82 -7.08
C PRO A 158 15.22 22.82 -8.62
N GLU A 159 16.15 22.15 -9.29
CA GLU A 159 16.13 22.02 -10.74
C GLU A 159 14.99 21.13 -11.22
N LEU A 160 14.72 20.01 -10.53
CA LEU A 160 13.57 19.16 -10.85
C LEU A 160 12.25 19.92 -10.71
N VAL A 161 12.09 20.74 -9.67
CA VAL A 161 10.94 21.64 -9.51
C VAL A 161 10.85 22.64 -10.66
N THR A 162 11.99 23.15 -11.11
CA THR A 162 12.05 24.09 -12.25
C THR A 162 11.61 23.41 -13.54
N TYR A 163 12.03 22.17 -13.79
CA TYR A 163 11.57 21.39 -14.95
C TYR A 163 10.07 21.11 -14.91
N VAL A 164 9.53 20.68 -13.77
CA VAL A 164 8.08 20.43 -13.61
C VAL A 164 7.29 21.71 -13.91
N ARG A 165 7.75 22.87 -13.41
CA ARG A 165 7.12 24.16 -13.70
C ARG A 165 7.24 24.57 -15.17
N GLN A 166 8.38 24.33 -15.81
CA GLN A 166 8.56 24.63 -17.23
C GLN A 166 7.66 23.77 -18.12
N VAL A 167 7.54 22.47 -17.84
CA VAL A 167 6.66 21.55 -18.56
C VAL A 167 5.20 21.91 -18.34
N SER A 168 4.81 22.25 -17.10
CA SER A 168 3.42 22.60 -16.77
C SER A 168 2.96 23.90 -17.47
N ARG A 169 3.87 24.83 -17.75
CA ARG A 169 3.57 26.05 -18.54
C ARG A 169 3.28 25.77 -20.03
N LEU A 170 3.61 24.58 -20.51
CA LEU A 170 3.27 24.16 -21.87
C LEU A 170 1.91 23.45 -21.93
N ALA A 171 1.32 23.11 -20.78
CA ALA A 171 -0.03 22.58 -20.70
C ALA A 171 -1.06 23.72 -20.78
N ASN A 172 -2.32 23.38 -21.07
CA ASN A 172 -3.42 24.35 -21.05
C ASN A 172 -3.55 24.96 -19.64
N ASP A 173 -3.96 26.24 -19.56
CA ASP A 173 -4.07 26.98 -18.29
C ASP A 173 -4.96 26.28 -17.25
N ALA A 174 -5.95 25.50 -17.68
CA ALA A 174 -6.82 24.72 -16.79
C ALA A 174 -6.15 23.47 -16.18
N GLU A 175 -5.06 22.99 -16.76
CA GLU A 175 -4.37 21.74 -16.38
C GLU A 175 -2.99 21.99 -15.76
N ALA A 176 -2.42 23.19 -15.95
CA ALA A 176 -1.09 23.54 -15.47
C ALA A 176 -0.90 23.30 -13.96
N ASP A 177 -1.87 23.72 -13.12
CA ASP A 177 -1.80 23.51 -11.67
C ASP A 177 -1.84 22.03 -11.28
N ARG A 178 -2.64 21.25 -12.02
CA ARG A 178 -2.72 19.79 -11.82
C ARG A 178 -1.40 19.11 -12.18
N CYS A 179 -0.78 19.47 -13.30
CA CYS A 179 0.52 18.94 -13.72
C CYS A 179 1.63 19.23 -12.70
N VAL A 180 1.62 20.42 -12.08
CA VAL A 180 2.57 20.74 -10.99
C VAL A 180 2.30 19.87 -9.77
N SER A 181 1.03 19.69 -9.38
CA SER A 181 0.66 18.92 -8.20
C SER A 181 0.94 17.42 -8.32
N GLU A 182 0.79 16.85 -9.52
CA GLU A 182 1.06 15.43 -9.79
C GLU A 182 2.55 15.16 -10.06
N GLY A 183 3.29 16.15 -10.58
CA GLY A 183 4.72 16.02 -10.88
C GLY A 183 5.65 16.18 -9.67
N LEU A 184 5.13 16.67 -8.55
CA LEU A 184 5.82 16.77 -7.27
C LEU A 184 5.20 15.75 -6.30
N ASP A 185 5.76 14.55 -6.24
CA ASP A 185 5.48 13.62 -5.14
C ASP A 185 5.97 14.30 -3.84
N VAL A 186 5.02 14.76 -3.01
CA VAL A 186 5.28 15.33 -1.68
C VAL A 186 5.48 14.21 -0.66
#